data_AF-A0A3N7HH01-F1
#
_entry.id   AF-A0A3N7HH01-F1
#
_cell.length_a   1.000
_cell.length_b   1.000
_cell.length_c   1.000
_cell.angle_alpha   90.00
_cell.angle_beta   90.00
_cell.angle_gamma   90.00
#
_symmetry.space_group_name_H-M   'P 1'
#
loop_
_entity.id
_entity.type
_entity.pdbx_description
1 polymer ?
#
loop_
_entity_poly.entity_id
_entity_poly.type
_entity_poly.pdbx_seq_one_letter_code
_entity_poly.pdbx_strand_id
1 'polypeptide(L)'
;MKHTDELTQLLRLRRLREDAARLDFQRHRETRDAAQAAVTAREAEVARLRHERHSLVQRAGHEHAPAMPRLGIFTSTRREMLDDLLERAEYALIDDEESLTEAQDALDAAQAAWQREMARCEAVQMLRDRVQRDARWADAARAERELDASKRLAGWEAVR
;
A
#
# COMPACT_ATOMS: atom_id res chain seq x y z
N MET A 1 9.03 -7.15 -37.57
CA MET A 1 9.65 -7.96 -36.48
C MET A 1 10.33 -7.11 -35.42
N LYS A 2 11.31 -6.25 -35.75
CA LYS A 2 12.08 -5.44 -34.77
C LYS A 2 11.24 -4.68 -33.72
N HIS A 3 10.15 -4.04 -34.14
CA HIS A 3 9.26 -3.31 -33.22
C HIS A 3 8.49 -4.19 -32.23
N THR A 4 8.19 -5.44 -32.60
CA THR A 4 7.49 -6.38 -31.70
C THR A 4 8.43 -6.88 -30.61
N ASP A 5 9.71 -7.07 -30.93
CA ASP A 5 10.74 -7.48 -29.97
C ASP A 5 11.05 -6.35 -28.97
N GLU A 6 11.17 -5.11 -29.46
CA GLU A 6 11.34 -3.90 -28.63
C GLU A 6 10.16 -3.73 -27.64
N LEU A 7 8.92 -3.89 -28.11
CA LEU A 7 7.73 -3.81 -27.25
C LEU A 7 7.64 -4.97 -26.25
N THR A 8 8.14 -6.15 -26.60
CA THR A 8 8.19 -7.29 -25.68
C THR A 8 9.22 -7.05 -24.56
N GLN A 9 10.38 -6.50 -24.89
CA GLN A 9 11.39 -6.11 -23.90
C GLN A 9 10.87 -4.99 -22.99
N LEU A 10 10.21 -3.98 -23.56
CA LEU A 10 9.59 -2.91 -22.78
C LEU A 10 8.50 -3.43 -21.83
N LEU A 11 7.64 -4.34 -22.31
CA LEU A 11 6.61 -4.95 -21.47
C LEU A 11 7.22 -5.73 -20.31
N ARG A 12 8.30 -6.48 -20.56
CA ARG A 12 9.03 -7.20 -19.50
C ARG A 12 9.55 -6.24 -18.43
N LEU A 13 10.16 -5.12 -18.84
CA LEU A 13 10.65 -4.10 -17.92
C LEU A 13 9.52 -3.43 -17.13
N ARG A 14 8.36 -3.18 -17.77
CA ARG A 14 7.19 -2.63 -17.10
C ARG A 14 6.61 -3.59 -16.05
N ARG A 15 6.50 -4.87 -16.36
CA ARG A 15 6.06 -5.90 -15.40
C ARG A 15 6.95 -5.97 -14.16
N LEU A 16 8.27 -5.90 -14.34
CA LEU A 16 9.21 -5.87 -13.20
C LEU A 16 8.99 -4.63 -12.31
N ARG A 17 8.65 -3.48 -12.90
CA ARG A 17 8.33 -2.26 -12.15
C ARG A 17 6.99 -2.34 -11.45
N GLU A 18 5.98 -2.93 -12.08
CA GLU A 18 4.70 -3.23 -11.46
C GLU A 18 4.85 -4.17 -10.26
N ASP A 19 5.62 -5.25 -10.42
CA ASP A 19 5.93 -6.19 -9.33
C ASP A 19 6.64 -5.49 -8.17
N ALA A 20 7.63 -4.64 -8.45
CA ALA A 20 8.32 -3.85 -7.44
C ALA A 20 7.37 -2.89 -6.71
N ALA A 21 6.54 -2.15 -7.45
CA ALA A 21 5.56 -1.24 -6.87
C ALA A 21 4.50 -1.97 -6.03
N ARG A 22 4.11 -3.19 -6.43
CA ARG A 22 3.22 -4.05 -5.64
C ARG A 22 3.87 -4.47 -4.33
N LEU A 23 5.15 -4.85 -4.35
CA LEU A 23 5.88 -5.22 -3.13
C LEU A 23 6.03 -4.02 -2.19
N ASP A 24 6.34 -2.84 -2.71
CA ASP A 24 6.39 -1.61 -1.93
C ASP A 24 5.02 -1.29 -1.30
N PHE A 25 3.93 -1.41 -2.06
CA PHE A 25 2.57 -1.26 -1.53
C PHE A 25 2.28 -2.21 -0.36
N GLN A 26 2.67 -3.50 -0.47
CA GLN A 26 2.48 -4.44 0.63
C GLN A 26 3.31 -4.06 1.87
N ARG A 27 4.56 -3.63 1.68
CA ARG A 27 5.41 -3.17 2.80
C ARG A 27 4.80 -1.97 3.52
N HIS A 28 4.27 -1.00 2.78
CA HIS A 28 3.60 0.16 3.38
C HIS A 28 2.30 -0.23 4.09
N ARG A 29 1.58 -1.23 3.58
CA ARG A 29 0.39 -1.77 4.23
C ARG A 29 0.74 -2.40 5.58
N GLU A 30 1.77 -3.24 5.62
CA GLU A 30 2.27 -3.85 6.86
C GLU A 30 2.72 -2.78 7.87
N THR A 31 3.38 -1.72 7.39
CA THR A 31 3.79 -0.58 8.23
C THR A 31 2.59 0.14 8.83
N ARG A 32 1.53 0.40 8.03
CA ARG A 32 0.28 1.01 8.52
C ARG A 32 -0.43 0.13 9.53
N ASP A 33 -0.50 -1.19 9.27
CA ASP A 33 -1.11 -2.15 10.20
C ASP A 33 -0.33 -2.19 11.54
N ALA A 34 1.00 -2.12 11.51
CA ALA A 34 1.83 -2.05 12.70
C ALA A 34 1.64 -0.73 13.48
N ALA A 35 1.60 0.41 12.80
CA ALA A 35 1.33 1.71 13.43
C ALA A 35 -0.06 1.74 14.08
N GLN A 36 -1.08 1.18 13.41
CA GLN A 36 -2.42 1.09 13.97
C GLN A 36 -2.45 0.25 15.25
N ALA A 37 -1.72 -0.87 15.27
CA ALA A 37 -1.62 -1.72 16.45
C ALA A 37 -0.91 -0.99 17.61
N ALA A 38 0.10 -0.16 17.32
CA ALA A 38 0.78 0.66 18.32
C ALA A 38 -0.18 1.67 18.97
N VAL A 39 -0.95 2.41 18.16
CA VAL A 39 -1.98 3.34 18.65
C VAL A 39 -2.98 2.62 19.55
N THR A 40 -3.55 1.50 19.10
CA THR A 40 -4.53 0.74 19.89
C THR A 40 -3.93 0.21 21.21
N ALA A 41 -2.69 -0.24 21.20
CA ALA A 41 -1.99 -0.67 22.42
C ALA A 41 -1.78 0.50 23.38
N ARG A 42 -1.44 1.68 22.85
CA ARG A 42 -1.21 2.89 23.64
C ARG A 42 -2.50 3.44 24.24
N GLU A 43 -3.59 3.47 23.48
CA GLU A 43 -4.93 3.83 23.97
C GLU A 43 -5.36 2.93 25.14
N ALA A 44 -5.12 1.62 25.03
CA ALA A 44 -5.41 0.67 26.09
C ALA A 44 -4.59 0.95 27.36
N GLU A 45 -3.32 1.29 27.22
CA GLU A 45 -2.45 1.65 28.35
C GLU A 45 -2.91 2.96 29.02
N VAL A 46 -3.23 3.99 28.24
CA VAL A 46 -3.80 5.26 28.76
C VAL A 46 -5.10 4.99 29.53
N ALA A 47 -6.00 4.18 28.98
CA ALA A 47 -7.25 3.81 29.65
C ALA A 47 -6.99 3.06 30.97
N ARG A 48 -6.03 2.12 30.98
CA ARG A 48 -5.62 1.38 32.18
C ARG A 48 -5.07 2.31 33.26
N LEU A 49 -4.17 3.24 32.91
CA LEU A 49 -3.59 4.21 33.84
C LEU A 49 -4.66 5.16 34.41
N ARG A 50 -5.60 5.64 33.57
CA ARG A 50 -6.74 6.45 34.03
C ARG A 50 -7.61 5.69 35.02
N HIS A 51 -7.89 4.42 34.76
CA HIS A 51 -8.66 3.58 35.67
C HIS A 51 -7.93 3.34 37.00
N GLU A 52 -6.63 3.08 36.96
CA GLU A 52 -5.80 2.87 38.15
C GLU A 52 -5.75 4.14 39.02
N ARG A 53 -5.57 5.30 38.38
CA ARG A 53 -5.61 6.61 39.04
C ARG A 53 -6.96 6.86 39.69
N HIS A 54 -8.06 6.63 38.98
CA HIS A 54 -9.41 6.79 39.54
C HIS A 54 -9.64 5.87 40.75
N SER A 55 -9.24 4.61 40.64
CA SER A 55 -9.35 3.62 41.72
C SER A 55 -8.52 3.98 42.95
N LEU A 56 -7.35 4.60 42.76
CA LEU A 56 -6.55 5.12 43.87
C LEU A 56 -7.28 6.26 44.60
N VAL A 57 -7.86 7.20 43.86
CA VAL A 57 -8.62 8.34 44.43
C VAL A 57 -9.83 7.84 45.22
N GLN A 58 -10.59 6.89 44.67
CA GLN A 58 -11.77 6.34 45.35
C GLN A 58 -11.41 5.64 46.67
N ARG A 59 -10.37 4.80 46.67
CA ARG A 59 -9.92 4.10 47.88
C ARG A 59 -9.36 5.07 48.93
N ALA A 60 -8.64 6.11 48.52
CA ALA A 60 -8.15 7.14 49.42
C ALA A 60 -9.28 7.96 50.07
N GLY A 61 -10.35 8.25 49.32
CA GLY A 61 -11.51 9.03 49.79
C GLY A 61 -12.51 8.26 50.67
N HIS A 62 -12.61 6.94 50.50
CA HIS A 62 -13.59 6.12 51.20
C HIS A 62 -12.96 5.09 52.14
N GLU A 63 -12.23 4.13 51.58
CA GLU A 63 -11.79 2.91 52.26
C GLU A 63 -10.63 3.14 53.23
N HIS A 64 -9.78 4.13 52.94
CA HIS A 64 -8.60 4.46 53.74
C HIS A 64 -8.70 5.80 54.45
N ALA A 65 -9.83 6.52 54.35
CA ALA A 65 -10.03 7.82 54.99
C ALA A 65 -9.64 7.86 56.48
N PRO A 66 -9.92 6.83 57.31
CA PRO A 66 -9.49 6.81 58.72
C PRO A 66 -7.96 6.63 58.90
N ALA A 67 -7.29 6.01 57.94
CA ALA A 67 -5.86 5.71 57.95
C ALA A 67 -5.00 6.72 57.15
N MET A 68 -5.64 7.67 56.44
CA MET A 68 -5.00 8.69 55.62
C MET A 68 -3.92 9.53 56.34
N PRO A 69 -4.01 9.86 57.64
CA PRO A 69 -2.92 10.55 58.34
C PRO A 69 -1.59 9.77 58.34
N ARG A 70 -1.63 8.43 58.23
CA ARG A 70 -0.45 7.56 58.17
C ARG A 70 -0.05 7.18 56.74
N LEU A 71 -1.02 7.10 55.82
CA LEU A 71 -0.81 6.64 54.45
C LEU A 71 -0.74 7.78 53.41
N GLY A 72 -1.03 9.02 53.80
CA GLY A 72 -1.20 10.16 52.89
C GLY A 72 0.03 10.47 52.04
N ILE A 73 1.24 10.30 52.57
CA ILE A 73 2.48 10.50 51.81
C ILE A 73 2.58 9.45 50.69
N PHE A 74 2.32 8.18 51.01
CA PHE A 74 2.39 7.09 50.03
C PHE A 74 1.33 7.21 48.94
N THR A 75 0.11 7.64 49.29
CA THR A 75 -0.97 7.86 48.30
C THR A 75 -0.69 9.08 47.42
N SER A 76 -0.10 10.15 47.99
CA SER A 76 0.37 11.33 47.23
C SER A 76 1.42 10.94 46.19
N THR A 77 2.49 10.26 46.63
CA THR A 77 3.58 9.83 45.73
C THR A 77 3.09 8.86 44.66
N ARG A 78 2.19 7.92 45.01
CA ARG A 78 1.62 7.01 44.02
C ARG A 78 0.77 7.76 42.99
N ARG A 79 0.02 8.78 43.41
CA ARG A 79 -0.78 9.61 42.50
C ARG A 79 0.11 10.39 41.55
N GLU A 80 1.15 11.06 42.05
CA GLU A 80 2.12 11.80 41.23
C GLU A 80 2.79 10.88 40.21
N MET A 81 3.22 9.69 40.63
CA MET A 81 3.80 8.70 39.72
C MET A 81 2.81 8.25 38.62
N LEU A 82 1.53 8.08 38.95
CA LEU A 82 0.50 7.74 37.96
C LEU A 82 0.20 8.91 37.01
N ASP A 83 0.23 10.14 37.51
CA ASP A 83 0.07 11.36 36.72
C ASP A 83 1.23 11.48 35.71
N ASP A 84 2.47 11.30 36.15
CA ASP A 84 3.66 11.31 35.28
C ASP A 84 3.62 10.21 34.20
N LEU A 85 3.21 8.99 34.58
CA LEU A 85 3.09 7.88 33.63
C LEU A 85 1.98 8.14 32.62
N LEU A 86 0.87 8.71 33.06
CA LEU A 86 -0.25 9.06 32.19
C LEU A 86 0.16 10.13 31.18
N GLU A 87 0.82 11.20 31.64
CA GLU A 87 1.33 12.27 30.78
C GLU A 87 2.28 11.70 29.70
N ARG A 88 3.24 10.86 30.10
CA ARG A 88 4.16 10.20 29.14
C ARG A 88 3.43 9.31 28.15
N ALA A 89 2.42 8.58 28.59
CA ALA A 89 1.64 7.71 27.71
C ALA A 89 0.77 8.51 26.73
N GLU A 90 0.25 9.67 27.15
CA GLU A 90 -0.50 10.58 26.29
C GLU A 90 0.39 11.25 25.24
N TYR A 91 1.62 11.67 25.59
CA TYR A 91 2.58 12.14 24.57
C TYR A 91 2.97 11.04 23.59
N ALA A 92 3.25 9.83 24.07
CA ALA A 92 3.57 8.71 23.19
C ALA A 92 2.38 8.33 22.28
N LEU A 93 1.14 8.54 22.72
CA LEU A 93 -0.04 8.35 21.88
C LEU A 93 -0.08 9.33 20.71
N ILE A 94 0.26 10.60 20.96
CA ILE A 94 0.36 11.61 19.90
C ILE A 94 1.41 11.18 18.86
N ASP A 95 2.60 10.75 19.31
CA ASP A 95 3.66 10.27 18.41
C ASP A 95 3.22 9.03 17.60
N ASP A 96 2.50 8.09 18.25
CA ASP A 96 1.96 6.89 17.61
C ASP A 96 0.87 7.26 16.57
N GLU A 97 0.01 8.24 16.85
CA GLU A 97 -1.03 8.77 15.94
C GLU A 97 -0.44 9.52 14.73
N GLU A 98 0.60 10.33 14.95
CA GLU A 98 1.36 10.98 13.87
C GLU A 98 2.00 9.93 12.96
N SER A 99 2.65 8.92 13.55
CA SER A 99 3.26 7.80 12.81
C SER A 99 2.23 7.01 11.99
N LEU A 100 1.02 6.80 12.54
CA LEU A 100 -0.08 6.18 11.80
C LEU A 100 -0.52 7.03 10.61
N THR A 101 -0.64 8.34 10.79
CA THR A 101 -0.98 9.28 9.72
C THR A 101 0.06 9.22 8.59
N GLU A 102 1.34 9.31 8.93
CA GLU A 102 2.42 9.20 7.94
C GLU A 102 2.41 7.86 7.20
N ALA A 103 2.13 6.76 7.90
CA ALA A 103 2.03 5.44 7.30
C ALA A 103 0.82 5.30 6.35
N GLN A 104 -0.30 5.96 6.66
CA GLN A 104 -1.47 6.03 5.78
C GLN A 104 -1.16 6.82 4.50
N ASP A 105 -0.56 8.00 4.62
CA ASP A 105 -0.16 8.81 3.47
C ASP A 105 0.83 8.06 2.56
N ALA A 106 1.81 7.36 3.16
CA ALA A 106 2.76 6.54 2.42
C ALA A 106 2.09 5.35 1.71
N LEU A 107 1.10 4.72 2.33
CA LEU A 107 0.32 3.64 1.74
C LEU A 107 -0.49 4.14 0.52
N ASP A 108 -1.16 5.27 0.64
CA ASP A 108 -1.93 5.88 -0.45
C ASP A 108 -1.02 6.28 -1.63
N ALA A 109 0.15 6.86 -1.33
CA ALA A 109 1.15 7.18 -2.34
C ALA A 109 1.67 5.91 -3.06
N ALA A 110 1.94 4.83 -2.32
CA ALA A 110 2.37 3.56 -2.87
C ALA A 110 1.27 2.89 -3.72
N GLN A 111 0.01 2.98 -3.28
CA GLN A 111 -1.14 2.49 -4.04
C GLN A 111 -1.27 3.24 -5.39
N ALA A 112 -1.17 4.56 -5.37
CA ALA A 112 -1.21 5.37 -6.59
C ALA A 112 -0.01 5.09 -7.51
N ALA A 113 1.17 4.83 -6.95
CA ALA A 113 2.34 4.41 -7.72
C ALA A 113 2.13 3.06 -8.41
N TRP A 114 1.62 2.06 -7.67
CA TRP A 114 1.32 0.75 -8.22
C TRP A 114 0.26 0.82 -9.33
N GLN A 115 -0.84 1.56 -9.11
CA GLN A 115 -1.87 1.77 -10.14
C GLN A 115 -1.32 2.40 -11.42
N ARG A 116 -0.40 3.37 -11.30
CA ARG A 116 0.27 3.98 -12.46
C ARG A 116 1.13 2.98 -13.22
N GLU A 117 1.86 2.09 -12.54
CA GLU A 117 2.63 1.04 -13.23
C GLU A 117 1.73 -0.01 -13.89
N MET A 118 0.62 -0.42 -13.26
CA MET A 118 -0.37 -1.29 -13.91
C MET A 118 -0.89 -0.69 -15.21
N ALA A 119 -1.33 0.58 -15.18
CA ALA A 119 -1.81 1.28 -16.38
C ALA A 119 -0.73 1.37 -17.48
N ARG A 120 0.54 1.56 -17.09
CA ARG A 120 1.67 1.56 -18.04
C ARG A 120 1.92 0.18 -18.64
N CYS A 121 1.79 -0.89 -17.87
CA CYS A 121 1.86 -2.27 -18.37
C CYS A 121 0.76 -2.53 -19.39
N GLU A 122 -0.49 -2.20 -19.06
CA GLU A 122 -1.65 -2.36 -19.93
C GLU A 122 -1.49 -1.59 -21.25
N ALA A 123 -1.05 -0.33 -21.19
CA ALA A 123 -0.83 0.49 -22.38
C ALA A 123 0.20 -0.13 -23.35
N VAL A 124 1.32 -0.64 -22.82
CA VAL A 124 2.36 -1.30 -23.64
C VAL A 124 1.84 -2.62 -24.21
N GLN A 125 1.08 -3.40 -23.43
CA GLN A 125 0.48 -4.63 -23.88
C GLN A 125 -0.52 -4.38 -25.03
N MET A 126 -1.42 -3.40 -24.88
CA MET A 126 -2.36 -3.00 -25.93
C MET A 126 -1.64 -2.55 -27.20
N LEU A 127 -0.57 -1.75 -27.07
CA LEU A 127 0.23 -1.30 -28.22
C LEU A 127 0.89 -2.47 -28.94
N ARG A 128 1.50 -3.41 -28.20
CA ARG A 128 2.12 -4.61 -28.77
C ARG A 128 1.10 -5.45 -29.51
N ASP A 129 -0.06 -5.69 -28.90
CA ASP A 129 -1.10 -6.54 -29.48
C ASP A 129 -1.73 -5.87 -30.72
N ARG A 130 -1.79 -4.53 -30.77
CA ARG A 130 -2.15 -3.77 -31.97
C ARG A 130 -1.11 -3.93 -33.09
N VAL A 131 0.18 -3.70 -32.80
CA VAL A 131 1.26 -3.85 -33.78
C VAL A 131 1.31 -5.26 -34.37
N GLN A 132 1.08 -6.30 -33.55
CA GLN A 132 1.02 -7.68 -34.02
C GLN A 132 -0.18 -7.93 -34.94
N ARG A 133 -1.36 -7.38 -34.63
CA ARG A 133 -2.54 -7.49 -35.49
C ARG A 133 -2.33 -6.79 -36.82
N ASP A 134 -1.82 -5.56 -36.79
CA ASP A 134 -1.58 -4.76 -37.99
C ASP A 134 -0.55 -5.45 -38.91
N ALA A 135 0.50 -6.06 -38.34
CA ALA A 135 1.47 -6.85 -39.10
C ALA A 135 0.82 -8.08 -39.77
N ARG A 136 0.02 -8.86 -39.02
CA ARG A 136 -0.69 -10.03 -39.57
C ARG A 136 -1.65 -9.64 -40.70
N TRP A 137 -2.33 -8.50 -40.56
CA TRP A 137 -3.23 -7.98 -41.59
C TRP A 137 -2.46 -7.56 -42.85
N ALA A 138 -1.31 -6.90 -42.68
CA ALA A 138 -0.46 -6.52 -43.80
C ALA A 138 0.10 -7.74 -44.55
N ASP A 139 0.52 -8.78 -43.82
CA ASP A 139 1.02 -10.03 -44.39
C ASP A 139 -0.10 -10.76 -45.17
N ALA A 140 -1.31 -10.86 -44.60
CA ALA A 140 -2.47 -11.44 -45.26
C ALA A 140 -2.83 -10.69 -46.55
N ALA A 141 -2.88 -9.35 -46.50
CA ALA A 141 -3.17 -8.52 -47.67
C ALA A 141 -2.07 -8.62 -48.74
N ARG A 142 -0.80 -8.83 -48.37
CA ARG A 142 0.28 -9.09 -49.33
C ARG A 142 0.10 -10.46 -49.99
N ALA A 143 -0.16 -11.51 -49.21
CA ALA A 143 -0.38 -12.86 -49.72
C ALA A 143 -1.56 -12.91 -50.70
N GLU A 144 -2.66 -12.21 -50.41
CA GLU A 144 -3.81 -12.11 -51.32
C GLU A 144 -3.44 -11.49 -52.66
N ARG A 145 -2.67 -10.38 -52.66
CA ARG A 145 -2.19 -9.75 -53.90
C ARG A 145 -1.26 -10.64 -54.70
N GLU A 146 -0.38 -11.39 -54.04
CA GLU A 146 0.53 -12.33 -54.70
C GLU A 146 -0.22 -13.50 -55.35
N LEU A 147 -1.27 -14.02 -54.67
CA LEU A 147 -2.17 -15.04 -55.22
C LEU A 147 -2.94 -14.51 -56.44
N ASP A 148 -3.48 -13.30 -56.37
CA ASP A 148 -4.20 -12.68 -57.49
C ASP A 148 -3.29 -12.38 -58.68
N ALA A 149 -2.05 -11.93 -58.43
CA ALA A 149 -1.05 -11.74 -59.48
C ALA A 149 -0.69 -13.08 -60.17
N SER A 150 -0.51 -14.14 -59.37
CA SER A 150 -0.22 -15.49 -59.88
C SER A 150 -1.37 -16.04 -60.72
N LYS A 151 -2.63 -15.86 -60.28
CA LYS A 151 -3.82 -16.26 -61.05
C LYS A 151 -3.93 -15.52 -62.38
N ARG A 152 -3.63 -14.22 -62.40
CA ARG A 152 -3.64 -13.41 -63.64
C ARG A 152 -2.58 -13.86 -64.64
N LEU A 153 -1.38 -14.19 -64.16
CA LEU A 153 -0.30 -14.72 -65.01
C LEU A 153 -0.65 -16.11 -65.59
N ALA A 154 -1.16 -17.02 -64.76
CA ALA A 154 -1.60 -18.34 -65.21
C ALA A 154 -2.78 -18.26 -66.21
N GLY A 155 -3.71 -17.32 -66.01
CA GLY A 155 -4.80 -17.05 -66.95
C GLY A 155 -4.33 -16.47 -68.29
N TRP A 156 -3.22 -15.72 -68.31
CA TRP A 156 -2.60 -15.21 -69.54
C TRP A 156 -1.87 -16.32 -70.33
N GLU A 157 -1.23 -17.26 -69.66
CA GLU A 157 -0.58 -18.42 -70.30
C GLU A 157 -1.60 -19.40 -70.91
N ALA A 158 -2.79 -19.54 -70.31
CA ALA A 158 -3.85 -20.40 -70.82
C ALA A 158 -4.59 -19.85 -72.06
N VAL A 159 -4.38 -18.58 -72.42
CA VAL A 159 -5.03 -17.89 -73.56
C VAL A 159 -4.12 -17.83 -74.80
N ARG A 160 -2.91 -18.40 -74.73
CA ARG A 160 -1.92 -18.46 -75.81
C ARG A 160 -1.87 -19.85 -76.45
#